data_AF-A0AAP4AK90-F1
#
_entry.id   AF-A0AAP4AK90-F1
#
_cell.length_a   1.000
_cell.length_b   1.000
_cell.length_c   1.000
_cell.angle_alpha   90.00
_cell.angle_beta   90.00
_cell.angle_gamma   90.00
#
_symmetry.space_group_name_H-M   'P 1'
#
loop_
_entity.id
_entity.type
_entity.pdbx_description
1 polymer ?
#
loop_
_entity_poly.entity_id
_entity_poly.type
_entity_poly.pdbx_seq_one_letter_code
_entity_poly.pdbx_strand_id
1 'polypeptide(L)'
;MLENGDVEFVFSETERTNKTKFIKYEPLKWNRPVPKYPLNFSFQIFVNSKTRNNKPFYILKKLQKNEFINYDASVICIYTFGSKEETLELVNKLNNYDWTNAGIKNDGRFHFSQSIIECILN
;
A
#
# COMPACT_ATOMS: atom_id res chain seq x y z
N MET A 1 -19.90 17.45 7.37
CA MET A 1 -19.11 18.56 6.78
C MET A 1 -18.08 18.92 7.83
N LEU A 2 -16.78 18.74 7.57
CA LEU A 2 -15.74 19.14 8.52
C LEU A 2 -15.28 20.54 8.13
N GLU A 3 -15.99 21.51 8.68
CA GLU A 3 -15.61 22.91 8.70
C GLU A 3 -14.72 23.11 9.94
N ASN A 4 -13.46 23.46 9.72
CA ASN A 4 -12.38 23.72 10.69
C ASN A 4 -11.69 22.49 11.33
N GLY A 5 -10.37 22.46 11.19
CA GLY A 5 -9.47 21.68 12.03
C GLY A 5 -8.24 22.52 12.36
N ASP A 6 -8.10 22.90 13.62
CA ASP A 6 -6.87 23.42 14.22
C ASP A 6 -5.84 22.28 14.32
N VAL A 7 -5.21 21.92 13.20
CA VAL A 7 -4.32 20.75 13.21
C VAL A 7 -2.97 21.16 13.79
N GLU A 8 -2.72 20.79 15.05
CA GLU A 8 -1.40 20.93 15.66
C GLU A 8 -0.33 20.14 14.88
N PHE A 9 0.87 20.72 14.82
CA PHE A 9 2.03 20.06 14.22
C PHE A 9 2.35 18.76 14.95
N VAL A 10 2.49 17.67 14.21
CA VAL A 10 2.92 16.38 14.77
C VAL A 10 4.45 16.35 14.84
N PHE A 11 4.99 16.17 16.05
CA PHE A 11 6.41 15.88 16.25
C PHE A 11 6.72 14.49 15.68
N SER A 12 7.63 14.42 14.70
CA SER A 12 8.19 13.14 14.27
C SER A 12 9.71 13.18 14.41
N GLU A 13 10.23 12.37 15.32
CA GLU A 13 11.65 12.08 15.39
C GLU A 13 11.97 10.95 14.42
N THR A 14 13.03 11.10 13.64
CA THR A 14 13.61 9.97 12.91
C THR A 14 14.97 9.67 13.53
N GLU A 15 15.12 8.44 14.02
CA GLU A 15 16.31 7.94 14.75
C GLU A 15 17.64 8.18 14.02
N ARG A 16 17.60 8.41 12.70
CA ARG A 16 18.79 8.54 11.85
C ARG A 16 19.57 9.85 11.96
N THR A 17 18.99 10.95 12.46
CA THR A 17 19.65 12.27 12.33
C THR A 17 19.66 13.17 13.56
N ASN A 18 18.91 12.88 14.63
CA ASN A 18 18.81 13.69 15.87
C ASN A 18 18.70 15.21 15.62
N LYS A 19 18.12 15.62 14.49
CA LYS A 19 17.95 17.01 14.09
C LYS A 19 16.49 17.27 13.84
N THR A 20 15.91 18.19 14.61
CA THR A 20 14.54 18.66 14.43
C THR A 20 14.42 19.35 13.07
N LYS A 21 13.59 18.79 12.18
CA LYS A 21 13.24 19.41 10.91
C LYS A 21 11.78 19.86 10.96
N PHE A 22 11.54 21.13 10.72
CA PHE A 22 10.20 21.66 10.53
C PHE A 22 9.71 21.24 9.14
N ILE A 23 8.76 20.30 9.10
CA ILE A 23 8.13 19.85 7.86
C ILE A 23 6.72 20.42 7.85
N LYS A 24 6.43 21.30 6.90
CA LYS A 24 5.05 21.71 6.62
C LYS A 24 4.32 20.53 5.98
N TYR A 25 3.22 20.10 6.59
CA TYR A 25 2.38 19.05 6.01
C TYR A 25 1.69 19.61 4.76
N GLU A 26 2.13 19.16 3.59
CA GLU A 26 1.53 19.49 2.29
C GLU A 26 0.93 18.21 1.71
N PRO A 27 -0.37 17.93 1.90
CA PRO A 27 -0.98 16.64 1.58
C PRO A 27 -0.91 16.26 0.08
N LEU A 28 -0.61 17.22 -0.80
CA LEU A 28 -0.44 17.01 -2.25
C LEU A 28 1.03 16.82 -2.67
N LYS A 29 1.99 17.07 -1.78
CA LYS A 29 3.41 16.82 -2.01
C LYS A 29 3.86 15.71 -1.09
N TRP A 30 4.05 14.54 -1.67
CA TRP A 30 4.60 13.42 -0.93
C TRP A 30 6.09 13.68 -0.64
N ASN A 31 6.38 14.17 0.57
CA ASN A 31 7.73 14.63 0.96
C ASN A 31 8.66 13.51 1.42
N ARG A 32 8.25 12.24 1.29
CA ARG A 32 9.06 11.07 1.66
C ARG A 32 9.54 10.36 0.38
N PRO A 33 10.79 9.85 0.32
CA PRO A 33 11.22 9.05 -0.80
C PRO A 33 10.28 7.85 -0.96
N VAL A 34 9.71 7.70 -2.15
CA VAL A 34 8.87 6.57 -2.52
C VAL A 34 9.69 5.49 -3.23
N PRO A 35 9.28 4.22 -3.16
CA PRO A 35 9.87 3.18 -3.99
C PRO A 35 9.84 3.60 -5.47
N LYS A 36 10.95 3.39 -6.19
CA LYS A 36 10.93 3.51 -7.64
C LYS A 36 9.98 2.44 -8.20
N TYR A 37 9.05 2.84 -9.06
CA TYR A 37 8.18 1.91 -9.76
C TYR A 37 8.82 1.42 -11.08
N PRO A 38 8.51 0.20 -11.56
CA PRO A 38 8.97 -0.28 -12.86
C PRO A 38 8.41 0.59 -13.99
N LEU A 39 9.21 1.00 -14.98
CA LEU A 39 8.75 1.92 -16.04
C LEU A 39 7.64 1.34 -16.94
N ASN A 40 7.53 0.03 -17.02
CA ASN A 40 6.61 -0.69 -17.90
C ASN A 40 5.41 -1.32 -17.17
N PHE A 41 5.16 -0.97 -15.91
CA PHE A 41 3.95 -1.43 -15.21
C PHE A 41 2.68 -0.86 -15.87
N SER A 42 1.58 -1.61 -15.78
CA SER A 42 0.26 -1.19 -16.26
C SER A 42 -0.66 -0.76 -15.11
N PHE A 43 -0.73 -1.52 -14.01
CA PHE A 43 -1.57 -1.20 -12.86
C PHE A 43 -0.90 -1.55 -11.52
N GLN A 44 -1.49 -1.06 -10.43
CA GLN A 44 -1.06 -1.31 -9.06
C GLN A 44 -2.19 -2.01 -8.28
N ILE A 45 -1.85 -3.12 -7.63
CA ILE A 45 -2.67 -3.75 -6.60
C ILE A 45 -2.09 -3.34 -5.24
N PHE A 46 -2.96 -2.94 -4.32
CA PHE A 46 -2.59 -2.51 -2.98
C PHE A 46 -3.10 -3.50 -1.94
N VAL A 47 -2.34 -3.63 -0.86
CA VAL A 47 -2.75 -4.31 0.36
C VAL A 47 -2.12 -3.62 1.57
N ASN A 48 -2.88 -3.40 2.62
CA ASN A 48 -2.32 -2.91 3.89
C ASN A 48 -1.49 -4.02 4.54
N SER A 49 -0.26 -3.71 4.98
CA SER A 49 0.66 -4.65 5.63
C SER A 49 0.04 -5.30 6.88
N LYS A 50 -0.89 -4.61 7.55
CA LYS A 50 -1.71 -5.17 8.63
C LYS A 50 -3.17 -4.79 8.44
N THR A 51 -4.07 -5.76 8.40
CA THR A 51 -5.51 -5.49 8.17
C THR A 51 -6.42 -6.57 8.73
N ARG A 52 -7.65 -6.18 9.09
CA ARG A 52 -8.74 -7.10 9.45
C ARG A 52 -9.71 -7.35 8.30
N ASN A 53 -9.51 -6.69 7.16
CA ASN A 53 -10.36 -6.87 6.00
C ASN A 53 -10.14 -8.27 5.41
N ASN A 54 -11.22 -9.06 5.31
CA ASN A 54 -11.18 -10.40 4.75
C ASN A 54 -10.97 -10.44 3.22
N LYS A 55 -11.11 -9.30 2.54
CA LYS A 55 -10.72 -9.10 1.13
C LYS A 55 -9.66 -7.98 1.06
N PRO A 56 -8.42 -8.26 1.49
CA PRO A 56 -7.45 -7.22 1.77
C PRO A 56 -6.79 -6.60 0.53
N PHE A 57 -6.83 -7.28 -0.63
CA PHE A 57 -6.25 -6.80 -1.88
C PHE A 57 -7.25 -5.98 -2.71
N TYR A 58 -6.80 -4.87 -3.28
CA TYR A 58 -7.66 -4.00 -4.08
C TYR A 58 -6.89 -3.19 -5.13
N ILE A 59 -7.62 -2.72 -6.16
CA ILE A 59 -7.18 -1.64 -7.05
C ILE A 59 -8.02 -0.39 -6.77
N LEU A 60 -7.46 0.80 -6.99
CA LEU A 60 -8.22 2.05 -6.87
C LEU A 60 -9.19 2.20 -8.05
N LYS A 61 -10.45 2.57 -7.78
CA LYS A 61 -11.52 2.65 -8.80
C LYS A 61 -11.16 3.53 -10.00
N LYS A 62 -10.48 4.65 -9.74
CA LYS A 62 -10.13 5.66 -10.74
C LYS A 62 -8.72 5.51 -11.33
N LEU A 63 -8.00 4.43 -10.97
CA LEU A 63 -6.64 4.18 -11.45
C LEU A 63 -6.62 4.09 -12.97
N GLN A 64 -5.82 4.95 -13.62
CA GLN A 64 -5.55 4.89 -15.04
C GLN A 64 -4.37 3.93 -15.32
N LYS A 65 -4.30 3.44 -16.56
CA LYS A 65 -3.16 2.63 -17.00
C LYS A 65 -1.87 3.44 -16.92
N ASN A 66 -0.81 2.85 -16.40
CA ASN A 66 0.52 3.45 -16.18
C ASN A 66 0.52 4.66 -15.21
N GLU A 67 -0.58 4.90 -14.49
CA GLU A 67 -0.64 5.95 -13.48
C GLU A 67 -0.04 5.43 -12.17
N PHE A 68 0.96 6.16 -11.66
CA PHE A 68 1.59 5.83 -10.39
C PHE A 68 0.93 6.57 -9.24
N ILE A 69 0.40 5.81 -8.29
CA ILE A 69 -0.13 6.31 -7.04
C ILE A 69 0.92 6.10 -5.94
N ASN A 70 1.26 7.17 -5.24
CA ASN A 70 2.14 7.12 -4.08
C ASN A 70 1.46 6.38 -2.92
N TYR A 71 2.26 5.64 -2.16
CA TYR A 71 1.85 4.94 -0.95
C TYR A 71 2.97 4.99 0.09
N ASP A 72 2.64 4.82 1.37
CA ASP A 72 3.63 4.72 2.44
C ASP A 72 4.01 3.26 2.73
N ALA A 73 4.92 3.07 3.69
CA ALA A 73 5.38 1.75 4.11
C ALA A 73 4.30 0.90 4.84
N SER A 74 3.12 1.45 5.13
CA SER A 74 2.01 0.68 5.70
C SER A 74 1.22 -0.10 4.65
N VAL A 75 1.50 0.17 3.37
CA VAL A 75 0.89 -0.47 2.21
C VAL A 75 1.96 -1.18 1.39
N ILE A 76 1.65 -2.40 0.96
CA ILE A 76 2.42 -3.13 -0.05
C ILE A 76 1.74 -2.94 -1.39
N CYS A 77 2.54 -2.62 -2.41
CA CYS A 77 2.09 -2.46 -3.78
C CYS A 77 2.65 -3.60 -4.65
N ILE A 78 1.78 -4.25 -5.41
CA ILE A 78 2.13 -5.22 -6.44
C ILE A 78 1.93 -4.53 -7.79
N TYR A 79 2.97 -4.51 -8.61
CA TYR A 79 2.90 -3.97 -9.96
C TYR A 79 2.49 -5.07 -10.94
N THR A 80 1.49 -4.81 -11.77
CA THR A 80 1.06 -5.73 -12.83
C THR A 80 1.45 -5.19 -14.20
N PHE A 81 1.65 -6.08 -15.16
CA PHE A 81 2.08 -5.74 -16.53
C PHE A 81 1.02 -6.06 -17.60
N GLY A 82 -0.12 -6.61 -17.17
CA GLY A 82 -1.24 -6.99 -18.04
C GLY A 82 -2.37 -5.97 -18.12
N SER A 83 -3.50 -6.42 -18.65
CA SER A 83 -4.77 -5.71 -18.72
C SER A 83 -5.38 -5.45 -17.33
N LYS A 84 -6.41 -4.59 -17.29
CA LYS A 84 -7.14 -4.31 -16.04
C LYS A 84 -7.93 -5.54 -15.59
N GLU A 85 -8.43 -6.31 -16.54
CA GLU A 85 -9.18 -7.55 -16.35
C GLU A 85 -8.28 -8.61 -15.70
N GLU A 86 -7.09 -8.88 -16.26
CA GLU A 86 -6.11 -9.80 -15.65
C GLU A 86 -5.67 -9.34 -14.26
N THR A 87 -5.53 -8.02 -14.06
CA THR A 87 -5.20 -7.44 -12.75
C THR A 87 -6.33 -7.70 -11.74
N LEU A 88 -7.59 -7.53 -12.14
CA LEU A 88 -8.75 -7.82 -11.29
C LEU A 88 -8.89 -9.31 -10.98
N GLU A 89 -8.59 -10.18 -11.95
CA GLU A 89 -8.54 -11.62 -11.72
C GLU A 89 -7.48 -11.98 -10.67
N LEU A 90 -6.30 -11.38 -10.73
CA LEU A 90 -5.25 -11.55 -9.72
C LEU A 90 -5.72 -11.08 -8.34
N VAL A 91 -6.38 -9.93 -8.25
CA VAL A 91 -7.00 -9.45 -7.00
C VAL A 91 -7.99 -10.49 -6.44
N ASN A 92 -8.83 -11.06 -7.30
CA ASN A 92 -9.79 -12.07 -6.87
C ASN A 92 -9.10 -13.36 -6.40
N LYS A 93 -8.06 -13.83 -7.11
CA LYS A 93 -7.26 -14.98 -6.70
C LYS A 93 -6.61 -14.75 -5.33
N LEU A 94 -5.96 -13.61 -5.14
CA LEU A 94 -5.32 -13.25 -3.86
C LEU A 94 -6.36 -13.11 -2.74
N ASN A 95 -7.52 -12.52 -2.98
CA ASN A 95 -8.57 -12.40 -1.96
C ASN A 95 -9.26 -13.72 -1.59
N ASN A 96 -9.22 -14.72 -2.48
CA ASN A 96 -9.79 -16.04 -2.23
C ASN A 96 -8.75 -17.06 -1.72
N TYR A 97 -7.47 -16.68 -1.67
CA TYR A 97 -6.43 -17.53 -1.11
C TYR A 97 -6.63 -17.67 0.41
N ASP A 98 -6.41 -18.88 0.92
CA ASP A 98 -6.58 -19.17 2.34
C ASP A 98 -5.35 -18.72 3.16
N TRP A 99 -5.29 -17.41 3.38
CA TRP A 99 -4.26 -16.77 4.20
C TRP A 99 -4.26 -17.22 5.67
N THR A 100 -5.36 -17.82 6.15
CA THR A 100 -5.41 -18.33 7.52
C THR A 100 -4.62 -19.63 7.60
N ASN A 101 -4.89 -20.57 6.69
CA ASN A 101 -4.14 -21.83 6.62
C ASN A 101 -2.67 -21.62 6.23
N ALA A 102 -2.35 -20.56 5.48
CA ALA A 102 -0.98 -20.16 5.20
C ALA A 102 -0.24 -19.49 6.39
N GLY A 103 -0.89 -19.35 7.55
CA GLY A 103 -0.28 -18.76 8.76
C GLY A 103 -0.08 -17.24 8.69
N ILE A 104 -0.67 -16.57 7.70
CA ILE A 104 -0.55 -15.12 7.49
C ILE A 104 -1.55 -14.34 8.37
N LYS A 105 -2.62 -15.01 8.82
CA LYS A 105 -3.59 -14.43 9.75
C LYS A 105 -3.28 -14.84 11.19
N ASN A 106 -2.96 -13.86 12.05
CA ASN A 106 -2.79 -14.05 13.49
C ASN A 106 -3.61 -12.99 14.26
N ASP A 107 -4.21 -13.37 15.40
CA ASP A 107 -5.03 -12.48 16.24
C ASP A 107 -6.11 -11.70 15.44
N GLY A 108 -6.76 -12.40 14.50
CA GLY A 108 -7.79 -11.83 13.63
C GLY A 108 -7.30 -10.81 12.60
N ARG A 109 -5.99 -10.55 12.50
CA ARG A 109 -5.37 -9.66 11.51
C ARG A 109 -4.53 -10.45 10.52
N PHE A 110 -4.55 -10.05 9.26
CA PHE A 110 -3.56 -10.46 8.29
C PHE A 110 -2.29 -9.62 8.46
N HIS A 111 -1.14 -10.28 8.35
CA HIS A 111 0.18 -9.66 8.42
C HIS A 111 0.92 -9.93 7.12
N PHE A 112 0.79 -9.02 6.16
CA PHE A 112 1.46 -9.12 4.87
C PHE A 112 2.85 -8.49 4.94
N SER A 113 3.80 -9.12 4.25
CA SER A 113 5.15 -8.59 3.99
C SER A 113 5.49 -8.79 2.52
N GLN A 114 6.48 -8.05 2.02
CA GLN A 114 6.95 -8.21 0.64
C GLN A 114 7.36 -9.67 0.36
N SER A 115 8.11 -10.30 1.27
CA SER A 115 8.57 -11.69 1.12
C SER A 115 7.42 -12.70 1.06
N ILE A 116 6.33 -12.48 1.81
CA ILE A 116 5.13 -13.34 1.74
C ILE A 116 4.50 -13.23 0.36
N ILE A 117 4.34 -12.00 -0.15
CA ILE A 117 3.72 -11.76 -1.45
C ILE A 117 4.58 -12.34 -2.58
N GLU A 118 5.90 -12.14 -2.52
CA GLU A 118 6.84 -12.71 -3.48
C GLU A 118 6.79 -14.24 -3.50
N CYS A 119 6.70 -14.89 -2.34
CA CYS A 119 6.62 -16.35 -2.27
C CYS A 119 5.33 -16.93 -2.88
N ILE A 120 4.21 -16.19 -2.83
CA ILE A 120 2.93 -16.64 -3.37
C ILE A 120 2.81 -16.38 -4.87
N LEU A 121 3.49 -15.36 -5.38
CA LEU A 121 3.44 -14.96 -6.78
C LEU A 121 4.50 -15.64 -7.66
N ASN A 122 5.52 -16.25 -7.06
CA ASN A 122 6.55 -17.06 -7.73
C ASN A 122 6.14 -18.53 -7.78
#